data_AF-A0A257GWE9-F1
#
_entry.id   AF-A0A257GWE9-F1
#
_cell.length_a   1.000
_cell.length_b   1.000
_cell.length_c   1.000
_cell.angle_alpha   90.00
_cell.angle_beta   90.00
_cell.angle_gamma   90.00
#
_symmetry.space_group_name_H-M   'P 1'
#
loop_
_entity.id
_entity.type
_entity.pdbx_description
1 polymer ?
#
loop_
_entity_poly.entity_id
_entity_poly.type
_entity_poly.pdbx_seq_one_letter_code
_entity_poly.pdbx_strand_id
1 'polypeptide(L)'
;MPTSSRAPAPKPIDDLSGWLTAFIQPTVLVEVLLLLACGALAWSLVAAVRRLFAGLDERSIWFGRRNIDGVLFPVILLCLAYAGLQVLDRYMPVVVIKVAVPVLMSLAAIRVGVKVLRATFAEAGWARLLETTISWVAWLAVVLWVSGLLPVILNEFDQIGWKVGGATLTLRNIIEGGLTAGAVLIFTLWISSAIESRLLRSATGGELSLRKAISNASRALLMFVGLIIALSAVGIDLTALSVLGGAVGVGIGLGLQKLAANYVSGFVILAERSMR
;
A
#
# COMPACT_ATOMS: atom_id res chain seq x y z
N MET A 1 14.11 26.53 -31.50
CA MET A 1 14.92 26.07 -30.35
C MET A 1 14.23 26.47 -29.06
N PRO A 2 14.00 25.52 -28.16
CA PRO A 2 14.41 25.68 -26.77
C PRO A 2 15.33 24.52 -26.39
N THR A 3 16.53 24.85 -25.92
CA THR A 3 17.50 23.92 -25.35
C THR A 3 16.94 23.39 -24.04
N SER A 4 16.34 22.20 -24.06
CA SER A 4 16.07 21.44 -22.85
C SER A 4 17.42 21.11 -22.22
N SER A 5 17.82 21.87 -21.20
CA SER A 5 18.93 21.55 -20.31
C SER A 5 18.58 20.24 -19.60
N ARG A 6 18.94 19.11 -20.23
CA ARG A 6 18.83 17.78 -19.63
C ARG A 6 19.71 17.78 -18.38
N ALA A 7 19.13 17.44 -17.23
CA ALA A 7 19.91 17.13 -16.05
C ALA A 7 20.89 16.00 -16.43
N PRO A 8 22.19 16.13 -16.11
CA PRO A 8 23.15 15.06 -16.39
C PRO A 8 22.67 13.78 -15.71
N ALA A 9 22.72 12.66 -16.45
CA ALA A 9 22.47 11.35 -15.86
C ALA A 9 23.37 11.20 -14.62
N PRO A 10 22.83 10.81 -13.45
CA PRO A 10 23.62 10.60 -12.26
C PRO A 10 24.73 9.59 -12.60
N LYS A 11 25.97 9.97 -12.28
CA LYS A 11 27.14 9.13 -12.56
C LYS A 11 26.96 7.76 -11.91
N PRO A 12 27.22 6.65 -12.63
CA PRO A 12 27.32 5.32 -12.03
C PRO A 12 28.35 5.33 -10.89
N ILE A 13 28.15 4.45 -9.90
CA ILE A 13 28.97 4.40 -8.69
C ILE A 13 30.39 3.95 -9.05
N ASP A 14 31.36 4.85 -8.93
CA ASP A 14 32.80 4.55 -8.89
C ASP A 14 33.29 4.22 -7.44
N ASP A 15 32.39 4.26 -6.45
CA ASP A 15 32.72 4.35 -5.02
C ASP A 15 32.52 3.05 -4.22
N LEU A 16 32.81 1.89 -4.84
CA LEU A 16 32.78 0.59 -4.16
C LEU A 16 33.78 0.56 -2.98
N SER A 17 34.87 1.32 -3.10
CA SER A 17 35.86 1.58 -2.05
C SER A 17 35.32 2.43 -0.90
N GLY A 18 34.49 3.45 -1.18
CA GLY A 18 33.81 4.25 -0.15
C GLY A 18 32.83 3.41 0.67
N TRP A 19 32.15 2.46 0.02
CA TRP A 19 31.28 1.50 0.69
C TRP A 19 32.03 0.52 1.59
N LEU A 20 33.11 -0.08 1.09
CA LEU A 20 33.97 -0.98 1.88
C LEU A 20 34.56 -0.29 3.11
N THR A 21 35.00 0.96 2.96
CA THR A 21 35.56 1.75 4.06
C THR A 21 34.49 2.19 5.07
N ALA A 22 33.26 2.49 4.62
CA ALA A 22 32.13 2.76 5.50
C ALA A 22 31.70 1.52 6.33
N PHE A 23 31.76 0.32 5.74
CA PHE A 23 31.42 -0.94 6.45
C PHE A 23 32.45 -1.34 7.52
N ILE A 24 33.67 -0.83 7.45
CA ILE A 24 34.75 -1.12 8.41
C ILE A 24 34.71 -0.15 9.61
N GLN A 25 33.83 0.87 9.59
CA GLN A 25 33.74 1.82 10.69
C GLN A 25 33.16 1.19 11.97
N PRO A 26 33.66 1.55 13.16
CA PRO A 26 33.17 1.02 14.44
C PRO A 26 31.70 1.41 14.74
N THR A 27 31.17 2.42 14.05
CA THR A 27 29.76 2.83 14.08
C THR A 27 28.81 1.74 13.56
N VAL A 28 29.27 0.88 12.64
CA VAL A 28 28.50 -0.24 12.09
C VAL A 28 28.06 -1.22 13.18
N LEU A 29 28.90 -1.42 14.20
CA LEU A 29 28.61 -2.34 15.29
C LEU A 29 27.43 -1.83 16.12
N VAL A 30 27.34 -0.51 16.34
CA VAL A 30 26.22 0.15 17.01
C VAL A 30 24.94 0.05 16.18
N GLU A 31 25.04 0.24 14.86
CA GLU A 31 23.91 0.11 13.93
C GLU A 31 23.34 -1.32 13.91
N VAL A 32 24.21 -2.34 13.88
CA VAL A 32 23.81 -3.76 13.93
C VAL A 32 23.18 -4.11 15.28
N LEU A 33 23.75 -3.62 16.38
CA LEU A 33 23.23 -3.87 17.74
C LEU A 33 21.85 -3.22 17.91
N LEU A 34 21.63 -2.03 17.33
CA LEU A 34 20.33 -1.37 17.30
C LEU A 34 19.32 -2.17 16.48
N LEU A 35 19.67 -2.67 15.29
CA LEU A 35 18.79 -3.52 14.48
C LEU A 35 18.40 -4.82 15.20
N LEU A 36 19.35 -5.45 15.91
CA LEU A 36 19.09 -6.63 16.73
C LEU A 36 18.16 -6.30 17.91
N ALA A 37 18.36 -5.16 18.56
CA ALA A 37 17.49 -4.69 19.65
C ALA A 37 16.06 -4.39 19.13
N CYS A 38 15.92 -3.73 17.98
CA CYS A 38 14.65 -3.53 17.31
C CYS A 38 13.98 -4.86 16.95
N GLY A 39 14.76 -5.85 16.48
CA GLY A 39 14.30 -7.22 16.20
C GLY A 39 13.72 -7.90 17.45
N ALA A 40 14.46 -7.86 18.55
CA ALA A 40 14.04 -8.46 19.82
C ALA A 40 12.79 -7.76 20.40
N LEU A 41 12.75 -6.42 20.32
CA LEU A 41 11.58 -5.62 20.75
C LEU A 41 10.36 -5.89 19.87
N ALA A 42 10.52 -5.96 18.55
CA ALA A 42 9.42 -6.30 17.65
C ALA A 42 8.86 -7.70 17.95
N TRP A 43 9.74 -8.67 18.19
CA TRP A 43 9.34 -10.03 18.55
C TRP A 43 8.60 -10.07 19.89
N SER A 44 9.07 -9.36 20.92
CA SER A 44 8.44 -9.32 22.24
C SER A 44 7.10 -8.59 22.23
N LEU A 45 6.97 -7.48 21.49
CA LEU A 45 5.71 -6.77 21.27
C LEU A 45 4.69 -7.66 20.57
N VAL A 46 5.06 -8.36 19.50
CA VAL A 46 4.17 -9.29 18.81
C VAL A 46 3.75 -10.44 19.74
N ALA A 47 4.68 -10.96 20.55
CA ALA A 47 4.38 -11.99 21.54
C ALA A 47 3.40 -11.49 22.61
N ALA A 48 3.59 -10.28 23.12
CA ALA A 48 2.73 -9.66 24.14
C ALA A 48 1.32 -9.39 23.59
N VAL A 49 1.21 -8.79 22.41
CA VAL A 49 -0.08 -8.54 21.74
C VAL A 49 -0.80 -9.86 21.47
N ARG A 50 -0.09 -10.91 21.03
CA ARG A 50 -0.71 -12.24 20.84
C ARG A 50 -1.23 -12.84 22.15
N ARG A 51 -0.51 -12.67 23.25
CA ARG A 51 -0.95 -13.15 24.58
C ARG A 51 -2.21 -12.40 25.06
N LEU A 52 -2.29 -11.09 24.81
CA LEU A 52 -3.45 -10.27 25.16
C LEU A 52 -4.69 -10.59 24.31
N PHE A 53 -4.50 -10.97 23.05
CA PHE A 53 -5.57 -11.28 22.09
C PHE A 53 -5.74 -12.78 21.82
N ALA A 54 -5.29 -13.64 22.73
CA ALA A 54 -5.27 -15.10 22.57
C ALA A 54 -6.66 -15.76 22.38
N GLY A 55 -7.75 -14.99 22.47
CA GLY A 55 -9.13 -15.44 22.19
C GLY A 55 -9.70 -15.06 20.82
N LEU A 56 -8.98 -14.30 19.98
CA LEU A 56 -9.49 -13.86 18.66
C LEU A 56 -8.80 -14.63 17.52
N ASP A 57 -9.45 -15.71 17.09
CA ASP A 57 -9.27 -16.44 15.82
C ASP A 57 -7.83 -16.84 15.41
N GLU A 58 -7.53 -18.14 15.49
CA GLU A 58 -6.30 -18.80 14.99
C GLU A 58 -6.01 -18.59 13.48
N ARG A 59 -6.93 -17.96 12.74
CA ARG A 59 -6.83 -17.68 11.29
C ARG A 59 -6.67 -16.19 10.97
N SER A 60 -6.39 -15.33 11.94
CA SER A 60 -6.23 -13.89 11.70
C SER A 60 -5.00 -13.59 10.83
N ILE A 61 -5.24 -12.84 9.74
CA ILE A 61 -4.25 -12.32 8.79
C ILE A 61 -3.12 -11.56 9.51
N TRP A 62 -3.37 -11.02 10.69
CA TRP A 62 -2.40 -10.22 11.43
C TRP A 62 -1.34 -11.05 12.17
N PHE A 63 -1.71 -12.20 12.73
CA PHE A 63 -0.83 -12.98 13.63
C PHE A 63 -0.14 -14.17 12.97
N GLY A 64 -0.69 -14.74 11.89
CA GLY A 64 -0.09 -15.93 11.24
C GLY A 64 -0.01 -17.16 12.18
N ARG A 65 0.68 -18.23 11.74
CA ARG A 65 0.83 -19.47 12.54
C ARG A 65 1.98 -19.40 13.55
N ARG A 66 3.06 -18.67 13.25
CA ARG A 66 4.19 -18.39 14.15
C ARG A 66 4.34 -16.89 14.39
N ASN A 67 5.00 -16.49 15.49
CA ASN A 67 5.25 -15.09 15.86
C ASN A 67 5.90 -14.24 14.75
N ILE A 68 6.56 -14.87 13.78
CA ILE A 68 7.35 -14.24 12.72
C ILE A 68 6.60 -14.24 11.37
N ASP A 69 5.50 -15.00 11.27
CA ASP A 69 4.71 -15.20 10.03
C ASP A 69 3.55 -14.19 9.94
N GLY A 70 3.28 -13.47 11.01
CA GLY A 70 2.32 -12.37 11.05
C GLY A 70 2.81 -11.16 10.25
N VAL A 71 1.86 -10.37 9.73
CA VAL A 71 2.14 -9.07 9.11
C VAL A 71 2.61 -8.06 10.16
N LEU A 72 2.22 -8.26 11.43
CA LEU A 72 2.60 -7.40 12.56
C LEU A 72 4.11 -7.33 12.78
N PHE A 73 4.81 -8.47 12.70
CA PHE A 73 6.25 -8.50 12.98
C PHE A 73 7.08 -7.60 12.05
N PRO A 74 7.02 -7.75 10.71
CA PRO A 74 7.81 -6.90 9.82
C PRO A 74 7.37 -5.43 9.87
N VAL A 75 6.09 -5.14 10.11
CA VAL A 75 5.59 -3.76 10.24
C VAL A 75 6.10 -3.09 11.52
N ILE A 76 6.02 -3.77 12.66
CA ILE A 76 6.55 -3.24 13.94
C ILE A 76 8.07 -3.10 13.86
N LEU A 77 8.77 -4.07 13.28
CA LEU A 77 10.20 -4.02 13.07
C LEU A 77 10.61 -2.82 12.20
N LEU A 78 9.88 -2.59 11.12
CA LEU A 78 10.07 -1.44 10.24
C LEU A 78 9.86 -0.12 10.99
N CYS A 79 8.76 0.02 11.73
CA CYS A 79 8.49 1.24 12.51
C CYS A 79 9.59 1.52 13.54
N LEU A 80 10.05 0.48 14.26
CA LEU A 80 11.14 0.59 15.22
C LEU A 80 12.49 0.93 14.55
N ALA A 81 12.81 0.30 13.42
CA ALA A 81 14.04 0.57 12.68
C ALA A 81 14.04 2.00 12.11
N TYR A 82 12.91 2.49 11.61
CA TYR A 82 12.78 3.87 11.13
C TYR A 82 12.84 4.90 12.26
N ALA A 83 12.22 4.61 13.41
CA ALA A 83 12.35 5.45 14.60
C ALA A 83 13.81 5.50 15.09
N GLY A 84 14.50 4.35 15.10
CA GLY A 84 15.93 4.25 15.41
C GLY A 84 16.78 5.05 14.43
N LEU A 85 16.48 5.01 13.13
CA LEU A 85 17.15 5.81 12.11
C LEU A 85 17.07 7.31 12.41
N GLN A 86 15.87 7.83 12.69
CA GLN A 86 15.65 9.26 12.96
C GLN A 86 16.42 9.76 14.20
N VAL A 87 16.58 8.89 15.21
CA VAL A 87 17.35 9.21 16.40
C VAL A 87 18.85 9.18 16.09
N LEU A 88 19.32 8.13 15.41
CA LEU A 88 20.75 7.88 15.23
C LEU A 88 21.39 8.79 14.17
N ASP A 89 20.65 9.17 13.12
CA ASP A 89 21.09 10.13 12.08
C ASP A 89 21.38 11.53 12.67
N ARG A 90 20.82 11.84 13.85
CA ARG A 90 21.08 13.09 14.56
C ARG A 90 22.42 13.12 15.30
N TYR A 91 22.98 11.96 15.62
CA TYR A 91 24.21 11.85 16.41
C TYR A 91 25.38 11.30 15.61
N MET A 92 25.13 10.46 14.59
CA MET A 92 26.17 9.82 13.79
C MET A 92 25.73 9.61 12.33
N PRO A 93 26.67 9.67 11.36
CA PRO A 93 26.38 9.28 9.99
C PRO A 93 26.07 7.78 9.95
N VAL A 94 24.82 7.45 9.63
CA VAL A 94 24.30 6.08 9.55
C VAL A 94 24.29 5.58 8.12
N VAL A 95 24.85 4.39 7.91
CA VAL A 95 25.01 3.79 6.57
C VAL A 95 24.22 2.48 6.46
N VAL A 96 24.37 1.59 7.44
CA VAL A 96 23.77 0.25 7.43
C VAL A 96 22.26 0.33 7.61
N ILE A 97 21.76 1.19 8.50
CA ILE A 97 20.30 1.37 8.69
C ILE A 97 19.65 1.97 7.44
N LYS A 98 20.32 2.89 6.74
CA LYS A 98 19.80 3.47 5.47
C LYS A 98 19.64 2.40 4.38
N VAL A 99 20.43 1.33 4.41
CA VAL A 99 20.28 0.17 3.53
C VAL A 99 19.25 -0.82 4.06
N ALA A 100 19.24 -1.07 5.38
CA ALA A 100 18.35 -2.03 6.01
C ALA A 100 16.87 -1.61 5.92
N VAL A 101 16.57 -0.31 6.05
CA VAL A 101 15.19 0.21 5.97
C VAL A 101 14.47 -0.18 4.67
N PRO A 102 15.02 0.06 3.46
CA PRO A 102 14.39 -0.38 2.21
C PRO A 102 14.25 -1.90 2.09
N VAL A 103 15.20 -2.69 2.63
CA VAL A 103 15.08 -4.15 2.69
C VAL A 103 13.90 -4.57 3.58
N LEU A 104 13.77 -3.95 4.76
CA LEU A 104 12.66 -4.18 5.69
C LEU A 104 11.32 -3.71 5.11
N MET A 105 11.30 -2.59 4.40
CA MET A 105 10.13 -2.08 3.66
C MET A 105 9.67 -3.09 2.62
N SER A 106 10.61 -3.60 1.81
CA SER A 106 10.34 -4.63 0.80
C SER A 106 9.77 -5.89 1.44
N LEU A 107 10.38 -6.39 2.51
CA LEU A 107 9.89 -7.56 3.24
C LEU A 107 8.47 -7.36 3.81
N ALA A 108 8.22 -6.19 4.41
CA ALA A 108 6.91 -5.84 4.95
C ALA A 108 5.86 -5.75 3.82
N ALA A 109 6.18 -5.05 2.73
CA ALA A 109 5.30 -4.88 1.58
C ALA A 109 4.95 -6.22 0.91
N ILE A 110 5.93 -7.10 0.69
CA ILE A 110 5.71 -8.44 0.14
C ILE A 110 4.78 -9.23 1.06
N ARG A 111 5.06 -9.26 2.37
CA ARG A 111 4.25 -10.04 3.32
C ARG A 111 2.83 -9.51 3.45
N VAL A 112 2.64 -8.20 3.51
CA VAL A 112 1.32 -7.57 3.51
C VAL A 112 0.60 -7.91 2.20
N GLY A 113 1.23 -7.61 1.06
CA GLY A 113 0.65 -7.77 -0.27
C GLY A 113 0.26 -9.22 -0.56
N VAL A 114 1.14 -10.18 -0.29
CA VAL A 114 0.87 -11.62 -0.47
C VAL A 114 -0.28 -12.08 0.41
N LYS A 115 -0.34 -11.64 1.67
CA LYS A 115 -1.38 -12.11 2.59
C LYS A 115 -2.74 -11.50 2.28
N VAL A 116 -2.76 -10.24 1.83
CA VAL A 116 -3.97 -9.59 1.30
C VAL A 116 -4.42 -10.28 0.01
N LEU A 117 -3.49 -10.55 -0.92
CA LEU A 117 -3.81 -11.24 -2.18
C LEU A 117 -4.38 -12.63 -1.92
N ARG A 118 -3.79 -13.41 -1.00
CA ARG A 118 -4.32 -14.72 -0.59
C ARG A 118 -5.66 -14.63 0.13
N ALA A 119 -5.92 -13.55 0.88
CA ALA A 119 -7.22 -13.35 1.54
C ALA A 119 -8.32 -13.02 0.53
N THR A 120 -8.00 -12.29 -0.53
CA THR A 120 -8.95 -11.89 -1.58
C THR A 120 -9.15 -12.99 -2.64
N PHE A 121 -8.10 -13.73 -2.99
CA PHE A 121 -8.08 -14.75 -4.05
C PHE A 121 -7.78 -16.16 -3.52
N ALA A 122 -8.36 -16.52 -2.37
CA ALA A 122 -8.06 -17.77 -1.66
C ALA A 122 -8.23 -19.05 -2.51
N GLU A 123 -9.06 -19.01 -3.55
CA GLU A 123 -9.36 -20.14 -4.44
C GLU A 123 -8.48 -20.21 -5.69
N ALA A 124 -7.66 -19.19 -5.94
CA ALA A 124 -6.95 -19.04 -7.20
C ALA A 124 -5.53 -19.63 -7.13
N GLY A 125 -5.30 -20.76 -7.84
CA GLY A 125 -4.01 -21.46 -7.84
C GLY A 125 -2.81 -20.62 -8.30
N TRP A 126 -3.04 -19.56 -9.07
CA TRP A 126 -2.03 -18.62 -9.54
C TRP A 126 -1.49 -17.66 -8.46
N ALA A 127 -2.16 -17.53 -7.31
CA ALA A 127 -1.72 -16.67 -6.22
C ALA A 127 -0.31 -17.05 -5.70
N ARG A 128 0.01 -18.35 -5.69
CA ARG A 128 1.34 -18.84 -5.30
C ARG A 128 2.44 -18.45 -6.29
N LEU A 129 2.15 -18.48 -7.59
CA LEU A 129 3.12 -18.06 -8.61
C LEU A 129 3.41 -16.57 -8.49
N LEU A 130 2.36 -15.74 -8.34
CA LEU A 130 2.54 -14.31 -8.12
C LEU A 130 3.37 -14.02 -6.87
N GLU A 131 3.15 -14.73 -5.78
CA GLU A 131 3.95 -14.56 -4.56
C GLU A 131 5.45 -14.80 -4.80
N THR A 132 5.80 -15.89 -5.46
CA THR A 132 7.21 -16.19 -5.76
C THR A 132 7.81 -15.15 -6.70
N THR A 133 7.08 -14.76 -7.76
CA THR A 133 7.55 -13.75 -8.71
C THR A 133 7.71 -12.38 -8.05
N ILE A 134 6.75 -11.93 -7.24
CA ILE A 134 6.81 -10.65 -6.52
C ILE A 134 8.00 -10.64 -5.57
N SER A 135 8.23 -11.73 -4.83
CA SER A 135 9.37 -11.81 -3.91
C SER A 135 10.70 -11.74 -4.64
N TRP A 136 10.85 -12.46 -5.76
CA TRP A 136 12.07 -12.42 -6.57
C TRP A 136 12.31 -11.03 -7.18
N VAL A 137 11.27 -10.41 -7.76
CA VAL A 137 11.35 -9.06 -8.34
C VAL A 137 11.71 -8.03 -7.28
N ALA A 138 11.13 -8.13 -6.08
CA ALA A 138 11.42 -7.22 -5.00
C ALA A 138 12.86 -7.36 -4.46
N TRP A 139 13.38 -8.59 -4.36
CA TRP A 139 14.80 -8.80 -4.03
C TRP A 139 15.72 -8.29 -5.13
N LEU A 140 15.40 -8.53 -6.40
CA LEU A 140 16.15 -7.99 -7.53
C LEU A 140 16.17 -6.46 -7.50
N ALA A 141 15.02 -5.82 -7.27
CA ALA A 141 14.90 -4.37 -7.16
C ALA A 141 15.73 -3.81 -6.00
N VAL A 142 15.74 -4.48 -4.84
CA VAL A 142 16.61 -4.14 -3.72
C VAL A 142 18.08 -4.26 -4.11
N VAL A 143 18.49 -5.34 -4.76
CA VAL A 143 19.88 -5.52 -5.23
C VAL A 143 20.28 -4.40 -6.19
N LEU A 144 19.45 -4.11 -7.19
CA LEU A 144 19.68 -3.03 -8.15
C LEU A 144 19.73 -1.65 -7.47
N TRP A 145 18.90 -1.44 -6.45
CA TRP A 145 18.88 -0.20 -5.68
C TRP A 145 20.15 -0.05 -4.84
N VAL A 146 20.54 -1.09 -4.09
CA VAL A 146 21.77 -1.12 -3.29
C VAL A 146 22.99 -0.95 -4.17
N SER A 147 23.01 -1.58 -5.35
CA SER A 147 24.11 -1.43 -6.30
C SER A 147 24.11 -0.08 -7.04
N GLY A 148 23.11 0.78 -6.81
CA GLY A 148 22.94 2.06 -7.51
C GLY A 148 22.65 1.95 -9.01
N LEU A 149 22.39 0.74 -9.50
CA LEU A 149 22.12 0.49 -10.92
C LEU A 149 20.67 0.79 -11.27
N LEU A 150 19.75 0.66 -10.31
CA LEU A 150 18.34 0.97 -10.46
C LEU A 150 18.10 2.40 -10.99
N PRO A 151 18.63 3.49 -10.38
CA PRO A 151 18.41 4.84 -10.90
C PRO A 151 19.01 5.04 -12.30
N VAL A 152 20.11 4.36 -12.65
CA VAL A 152 20.67 4.41 -14.00
C VAL A 152 19.71 3.79 -15.01
N ILE A 153 19.23 2.57 -14.73
CA ILE A 153 18.25 1.87 -15.58
C ILE A 153 16.95 2.66 -15.71
N LEU A 154 16.44 3.24 -14.61
CA LEU A 154 15.22 4.04 -14.63
C LEU A 154 15.38 5.31 -15.48
N ASN A 155 16.56 5.93 -15.48
CA ASN A 155 16.85 7.08 -16.35
C ASN A 155 16.95 6.67 -17.83
N GLU A 156 17.47 5.48 -18.14
CA GLU A 156 17.41 4.93 -19.50
C GLU A 156 15.95 4.65 -19.92
N PHE A 157 15.10 4.16 -19.01
CA PHE A 157 13.68 3.97 -19.25
C PHE A 157 12.92 5.29 -19.45
N ASP A 158 13.39 6.40 -18.89
CA ASP A 158 12.84 7.73 -19.16
C ASP A 158 13.09 8.21 -20.60
N GLN A 159 14.11 7.67 -21.28
CA GLN A 159 14.37 8.00 -22.68
C GLN A 159 13.38 7.31 -23.63
N ILE A 160 12.81 6.18 -23.20
CA ILE A 160 11.79 5.44 -23.94
C ILE A 160 10.42 6.00 -23.52
N GLY A 161 9.94 6.98 -24.28
CA GLY A 161 8.65 7.61 -24.00
C GLY A 161 7.83 7.90 -25.24
N TRP A 162 6.52 7.84 -25.07
CA TRP A 162 5.53 8.16 -26.09
C TRP A 162 4.64 9.29 -25.59
N LYS A 163 4.20 10.17 -26.51
CA LYS A 163 3.18 11.17 -26.20
C LYS A 163 1.80 10.54 -26.38
N VAL A 164 1.00 10.53 -25.32
CA VAL A 164 -0.40 10.07 -25.35
C VAL A 164 -1.27 11.21 -24.83
N GLY A 165 -2.05 11.83 -25.73
CA GLY A 165 -2.81 13.04 -25.41
C GLY A 165 -1.91 14.23 -25.06
N GLY A 166 -2.13 14.84 -23.89
CA GLY A 166 -1.32 15.93 -23.35
C GLY A 166 -0.14 15.51 -22.46
N ALA A 167 0.00 14.21 -22.16
CA ALA A 167 1.01 13.69 -21.25
C ALA A 167 2.12 12.92 -21.99
N THR A 168 3.36 13.01 -21.49
CA THR A 168 4.47 12.16 -21.91
C THR A 168 4.51 10.92 -21.02
N LEU A 169 4.11 9.78 -21.58
CA LEU A 169 4.21 8.48 -20.90
C LEU A 169 5.59 7.89 -21.18
N THR A 170 6.48 7.89 -20.18
CA THR A 170 7.74 7.15 -20.22
C THR A 170 7.54 5.73 -19.73
N LEU A 171 8.43 4.81 -20.12
CA LEU A 171 8.41 3.44 -19.64
C LEU A 171 8.55 3.38 -18.11
N ARG A 172 9.33 4.30 -17.53
CA ARG A 172 9.44 4.48 -16.08
C ARG A 172 8.09 4.84 -15.46
N ASN A 173 7.36 5.81 -16.01
CA ASN A 173 6.04 6.22 -15.50
C ASN A 173 5.04 5.06 -15.53
N ILE A 174 5.09 4.21 -16.56
CA ILE A 174 4.24 3.02 -16.66
C ILE A 174 4.59 2.02 -15.55
N ILE A 175 5.87 1.79 -15.28
CA ILE A 175 6.33 0.85 -14.24
C ILE A 175 6.02 1.39 -12.85
N GLU A 176 6.46 2.61 -12.52
CA GLU A 176 6.24 3.24 -11.21
C GLU A 176 4.74 3.45 -10.95
N GLY A 177 4.02 3.93 -11.96
CA GLY A 177 2.58 4.08 -11.96
C GLY A 177 1.85 2.76 -11.78
N GLY A 178 2.26 1.70 -12.49
CA GLY A 178 1.68 0.37 -12.35
C GLY A 178 1.90 -0.22 -10.96
N LEU A 179 3.09 -0.01 -10.38
CA LEU A 179 3.43 -0.47 -9.04
C LEU A 179 2.61 0.27 -7.97
N THR A 180 2.50 1.59 -8.08
CA THR A 180 1.69 2.43 -7.18
C THR A 180 0.20 2.12 -7.33
N ALA A 181 -0.30 1.95 -8.56
CA ALA A 181 -1.65 1.48 -8.87
C ALA A 181 -1.95 0.14 -8.20
N GLY A 182 -1.07 -0.85 -8.35
CA GLY A 182 -1.19 -2.16 -7.72
C GLY A 182 -1.24 -2.05 -6.19
N ALA A 183 -0.36 -1.24 -5.59
CA ALA A 183 -0.33 -1.02 -4.15
C ALA A 183 -1.62 -0.38 -3.64
N VAL A 184 -2.12 0.65 -4.32
CA VAL A 184 -3.40 1.31 -3.99
C VAL A 184 -4.56 0.33 -4.07
N LEU A 185 -4.64 -0.47 -5.14
CA LEU A 185 -5.71 -1.47 -5.29
C LEU A 185 -5.68 -2.52 -4.18
N ILE A 186 -4.49 -3.04 -3.84
CA ILE A 186 -4.32 -3.99 -2.73
C ILE A 186 -4.78 -3.35 -1.42
N PHE A 187 -4.39 -2.09 -1.17
CA PHE A 187 -4.76 -1.35 0.03
C PHE A 187 -6.28 -1.11 0.10
N THR A 188 -6.90 -0.73 -1.01
CA THR A 188 -8.36 -0.55 -1.12
C THR A 188 -9.11 -1.86 -0.87
N LEU A 189 -8.65 -2.98 -1.43
CA LEU A 189 -9.22 -4.30 -1.18
C LEU A 189 -9.14 -4.68 0.29
N TRP A 190 -8.00 -4.37 0.93
CA TRP A 190 -7.80 -4.61 2.35
C TRP A 190 -8.78 -3.79 3.21
N ILE A 191 -8.91 -2.48 2.96
CA ILE A 191 -9.88 -1.62 3.66
C ILE A 191 -11.31 -2.15 3.43
N SER A 192 -11.65 -2.50 2.19
CA SER A 192 -12.97 -3.00 1.85
C SER A 192 -13.32 -4.30 2.60
N SER A 193 -12.37 -5.25 2.67
CA SER A 193 -12.54 -6.48 3.45
C SER A 193 -12.69 -6.19 4.95
N ALA A 194 -11.90 -5.26 5.50
CA ALA A 194 -11.99 -4.87 6.90
C ALA A 194 -13.37 -4.26 7.23
N ILE A 195 -13.90 -3.38 6.39
CA ILE A 195 -15.23 -2.78 6.54
C ILE A 195 -16.32 -3.84 6.45
N GLU A 196 -16.27 -4.72 5.46
CA GLU A 196 -17.24 -5.82 5.33
C GLU A 196 -17.26 -6.70 6.58
N SER A 197 -16.08 -7.10 7.06
CA SER A 197 -15.97 -7.95 8.24
C SER A 197 -16.55 -7.29 9.50
N ARG A 198 -16.38 -5.97 9.67
CA ARG A 198 -16.94 -5.22 10.80
C ARG A 198 -18.45 -5.02 10.68
N LEU A 199 -18.94 -4.69 9.48
CA LEU A 199 -20.37 -4.46 9.23
C LEU A 199 -21.21 -5.74 9.38
N LEU A 200 -20.65 -6.89 9.00
CA LEU A 200 -21.33 -8.18 9.04
C LEU A 200 -21.18 -8.92 10.38
N ARG A 201 -20.17 -8.61 11.21
CA ARG A 201 -19.92 -9.33 12.49
C ARG A 201 -21.05 -9.26 13.51
N SER A 202 -21.92 -8.26 13.39
CA SER A 202 -23.02 -7.97 14.35
C SER A 202 -24.42 -8.09 13.74
N ALA A 203 -24.54 -8.63 12.52
CA ALA A 203 -25.82 -8.69 11.82
C ALA A 203 -26.53 -10.03 12.05
N THR A 204 -27.74 -9.99 12.62
CA THR A 204 -28.65 -11.15 12.74
C THR A 204 -30.03 -10.79 12.21
N GLY A 205 -30.69 -11.69 11.48
CA GLY A 205 -32.07 -11.50 10.99
C GLY A 205 -32.22 -10.47 9.86
N GLY A 206 -33.33 -9.72 9.84
CA GLY A 206 -33.72 -8.82 8.75
C GLY A 206 -32.74 -7.67 8.45
N GLU A 207 -31.87 -7.31 9.40
CA GLU A 207 -30.82 -6.31 9.18
C GLU A 207 -29.67 -6.81 8.30
N LEU A 208 -29.53 -8.12 8.11
CA LEU A 208 -28.45 -8.71 7.34
C LEU A 208 -28.48 -8.28 5.87
N SER A 209 -29.67 -8.25 5.26
CA SER A 209 -29.84 -7.84 3.86
C SER A 209 -29.48 -6.36 3.65
N LEU A 210 -29.91 -5.48 4.55
CA LEU A 210 -29.58 -4.05 4.48
C LEU A 210 -28.09 -3.80 4.70
N ARG A 211 -27.50 -4.41 5.73
CA ARG A 211 -26.06 -4.30 6.03
C ARG A 211 -25.20 -4.89 4.92
N LYS A 212 -25.63 -5.99 4.30
CA LYS A 212 -24.95 -6.57 3.14
C LYS A 212 -25.04 -5.66 1.92
N ALA A 213 -26.19 -5.03 1.67
CA ALA A 213 -26.33 -4.04 0.61
C ALA A 213 -25.41 -2.82 0.83
N ILE A 214 -25.37 -2.28 2.05
CA ILE A 214 -24.47 -1.17 2.42
C ILE A 214 -22.99 -1.58 2.30
N SER A 215 -22.64 -2.80 2.72
CA SER A 215 -21.28 -3.33 2.58
C SER A 215 -20.88 -3.48 1.11
N ASN A 216 -21.78 -3.97 0.26
CA ASN A 216 -21.51 -4.11 -1.18
C ASN A 216 -21.39 -2.74 -1.86
N ALA A 217 -22.25 -1.78 -1.50
CA ALA A 217 -22.20 -0.42 -2.01
C ALA A 217 -20.90 0.30 -1.60
N SER A 218 -20.52 0.21 -0.32
CA SER A 218 -19.26 0.80 0.17
C SER A 218 -18.02 0.14 -0.46
N ARG A 219 -18.03 -1.18 -0.64
CA ARG A 219 -17.00 -1.90 -1.42
C ARG A 219 -16.90 -1.37 -2.85
N ALA A 220 -18.02 -1.27 -3.56
CA ALA A 220 -18.04 -0.79 -4.93
C ALA A 220 -17.50 0.65 -5.04
N LEU A 221 -17.90 1.52 -4.12
CA LEU A 221 -17.42 2.90 -4.05
C LEU A 221 -15.91 2.96 -3.77
N LEU A 222 -15.42 2.21 -2.78
CA LEU A 222 -13.99 2.16 -2.46
C LEU A 222 -13.16 1.64 -3.63
N MET A 223 -13.63 0.57 -4.29
CA MET A 223 -12.98 0.03 -5.49
C MET A 223 -12.93 1.04 -6.62
N PHE A 224 -14.01 1.79 -6.84
CA PHE A 224 -14.07 2.84 -7.84
C PHE A 224 -13.07 3.97 -7.54
N VAL A 225 -13.02 4.46 -6.30
CA VAL A 225 -12.04 5.48 -5.88
C VAL A 225 -10.61 4.96 -6.00
N GLY A 226 -10.36 3.73 -5.54
CA GLY A 226 -9.05 3.08 -5.66
C GLY A 226 -8.59 2.96 -7.11
N LEU A 227 -9.49 2.62 -8.03
CA LEU A 227 -9.23 2.58 -9.47
C LEU A 227 -8.84 3.97 -10.02
N ILE A 228 -9.57 5.03 -9.64
CA ILE A 228 -9.25 6.40 -10.08
C ILE A 228 -7.86 6.81 -9.61
N ILE A 229 -7.54 6.58 -8.34
CA ILE A 229 -6.21 6.90 -7.78
C ILE A 229 -5.13 6.09 -8.50
N ALA A 230 -5.38 4.80 -8.74
CA ALA A 230 -4.46 3.92 -9.46
C ALA A 230 -4.18 4.42 -10.89
N LEU A 231 -5.21 4.77 -11.65
CA LEU A 231 -5.06 5.30 -13.01
C LEU A 231 -4.35 6.66 -13.01
N SER A 232 -4.64 7.52 -12.03
CA SER A 232 -3.94 8.81 -11.86
C SER A 232 -2.45 8.62 -11.61
N ALA A 233 -2.06 7.60 -10.83
CA ALA A 233 -0.66 7.34 -10.51
C ALA A 233 0.14 6.88 -11.73
N VAL A 234 -0.51 6.25 -12.71
CA VAL A 234 0.08 5.91 -14.04
C VAL A 234 0.20 7.13 -14.95
N GLY A 235 -0.41 8.26 -14.59
CA GLY A 235 -0.46 9.45 -15.44
C GLY A 235 -1.48 9.35 -16.57
N ILE A 236 -2.49 8.48 -16.43
CA ILE A 236 -3.61 8.39 -17.37
C ILE A 236 -4.54 9.58 -17.13
N ASP A 237 -4.90 10.27 -18.21
CA ASP A 237 -5.87 11.36 -18.16
C ASP A 237 -7.26 10.86 -17.74
N LEU A 238 -7.71 11.32 -16.57
CA LEU A 238 -8.98 10.95 -15.97
C LEU A 238 -10.17 11.72 -16.53
N THR A 239 -9.97 12.66 -17.45
CA THR A 239 -11.03 13.55 -17.97
C THR A 239 -12.19 12.75 -18.56
N ALA A 240 -11.90 11.74 -19.39
CA ALA A 240 -12.94 10.88 -19.96
C ALA A 240 -13.71 10.08 -18.89
N LEU A 241 -13.00 9.61 -17.86
CA LEU A 241 -13.60 8.86 -16.76
C LEU A 241 -14.45 9.75 -15.85
N SER A 242 -14.05 11.01 -15.67
CA SER A 242 -14.79 12.03 -14.93
C SER A 242 -16.12 12.37 -15.62
N VAL A 243 -16.11 12.50 -16.96
CA VAL A 243 -17.33 12.73 -17.75
C VAL A 243 -18.29 11.54 -17.65
N LEU A 244 -17.78 10.32 -17.83
CA LEU A 244 -18.58 9.09 -17.69
C LEU A 244 -19.10 8.91 -16.25
N GLY A 245 -18.26 9.17 -15.26
CA GLY A 245 -18.62 9.13 -13.85
C GLY A 245 -19.70 10.16 -13.50
N GLY A 246 -19.63 11.35 -14.09
CA GLY A 246 -20.67 12.38 -13.99
C GLY A 246 -22.01 11.89 -14.57
N ALA A 247 -21.99 11.30 -15.77
CA ALA A 247 -23.20 10.75 -16.39
C ALA A 247 -23.83 9.61 -15.55
N VAL A 248 -23.01 8.69 -15.04
CA VAL A 248 -23.47 7.62 -14.14
C VAL A 248 -24.04 8.20 -12.84
N GLY A 249 -23.37 9.21 -12.26
CA GLY A 249 -23.83 9.90 -11.05
C GLY A 249 -25.20 10.56 -11.24
N VAL A 250 -25.42 11.22 -12.38
CA VAL A 250 -26.73 11.79 -12.74
C VAL A 250 -27.77 10.68 -12.89
N GLY A 251 -27.46 9.58 -13.59
CA GLY A 251 -28.37 8.45 -13.75
C GLY A 251 -28.80 7.82 -12.43
N ILE A 252 -27.86 7.61 -11.50
CA ILE A 252 -28.14 7.13 -10.14
C ILE A 252 -28.99 8.14 -9.36
N GLY A 253 -28.66 9.44 -9.45
CA GLY A 253 -29.40 10.51 -8.80
C GLY A 253 -30.86 10.57 -9.23
N LEU A 254 -31.13 10.46 -10.53
CA LEU A 254 -32.49 10.39 -11.08
C LEU A 254 -33.23 9.12 -10.63
N GLY A 255 -32.54 7.98 -10.57
CA GLY A 255 -33.12 6.71 -10.07
C GLY A 255 -33.50 6.76 -8.60
N LEU A 256 -32.71 7.44 -7.76
CA LEU A 256 -32.96 7.58 -6.32
C LEU A 256 -33.86 8.76 -5.97
N GLN A 257 -34.15 9.66 -6.92
CA GLN A 257 -34.89 10.89 -6.69
C GLN A 257 -36.25 10.65 -5.99
N LYS A 258 -37.01 9.64 -6.43
CA LYS A 258 -38.32 9.32 -5.84
C LYS A 258 -38.20 8.83 -4.39
N LEU A 259 -37.19 8.02 -4.09
CA LEU A 259 -36.95 7.52 -2.73
C LEU A 259 -36.55 8.66 -1.79
N ALA A 260 -35.66 9.55 -2.26
CA ALA A 260 -35.26 10.73 -1.50
C ALA A 260 -36.45 11.67 -1.24
N ALA A 261 -37.27 11.94 -2.25
CA ALA A 261 -38.47 12.79 -2.11
C ALA A 261 -39.47 12.21 -1.09
N ASN A 262 -39.72 10.90 -1.13
CA ASN A 262 -40.59 10.23 -0.17
C ASN A 262 -40.04 10.29 1.26
N TYR A 263 -38.73 10.15 1.43
CA TYR A 263 -38.08 10.22 2.74
C TYR A 263 -38.12 11.64 3.34
N VAL A 264 -37.83 12.65 2.53
CA VAL A 264 -37.91 14.07 2.94
C VAL A 264 -39.35 14.44 3.30
N SER A 265 -40.33 14.03 2.49
CA SER A 265 -41.76 14.25 2.79
C SER A 265 -42.15 13.65 4.13
N GLY A 266 -41.69 12.43 4.44
CA GLY A 266 -41.91 11.80 5.74
C GLY A 266 -41.36 12.62 6.92
N PHE A 267 -40.13 13.12 6.81
CA PHE A 267 -39.52 13.98 7.85
C PHE A 267 -40.26 15.30 8.05
N VAL A 268 -40.68 15.95 6.96
CA VAL A 268 -41.45 17.21 7.01
C VAL A 268 -42.77 17.00 7.74
N ILE A 269 -43.50 15.93 7.44
CA ILE A 269 -44.76 15.59 8.11
C ILE A 269 -44.55 15.37 9.62
N LEU A 270 -43.46 14.66 10.00
CA LEU A 270 -43.09 14.46 11.42
C LEU A 270 -42.78 15.79 12.13
N ALA A 271 -42.05 16.68 11.46
CA ALA A 271 -41.71 17.99 12.01
C ALA A 271 -42.95 18.88 12.18
N GLU A 272 -43.83 18.94 11.19
CA GLU A 272 -45.07 19.73 11.24
C GLU A 272 -46.02 19.24 12.33
N ARG A 273 -46.13 17.92 12.53
CA ARG A 273 -47.01 17.35 13.56
C ARG A 273 -46.50 17.58 14.99
N SER A 274 -45.21 17.84 15.17
CA SER A 274 -44.61 18.13 16.49
C SER A 274 -44.78 19.60 16.94
N MET A 275 -45.17 20.50 16.03
CA MET A 275 -45.41 21.92 16.32
C MET A 275 -46.88 22.26 16.61
N ARG A 276 -47.78 21.26 16.61
CA ARG A 276 -49.18 21.38 17.03
C ARG A 276 -49.40 20.63 18.32
#